data_AF-A0A958C8R0-F1
#
_entry.id   AF-A0A958C8R0-F1
#
_cell.length_a   1.000
_cell.length_b   1.000
_cell.length_c   1.000
_cell.angle_alpha   90.00
_cell.angle_beta   90.00
_cell.angle_gamma   90.00
#
_symmetry.space_group_name_H-M   'P 1'
#
loop_
_entity.id
_entity.type
_entity.pdbx_description
1 polymer ?
#
loop_
_entity_poly.entity_id
_entity_poly.type
_entity_poly.pdbx_seq_one_letter_code
_entity_poly.pdbx_strand_id
1 'polypeptide(L)'
;KPELTMLGRTYALGYEDDLERALLDRPREKVCNPAMPWAIWYPLRRAGSFEQLSAQEQRTILMEHGGIGMAYGRAGYGTDIRLMCHGLDKNDNDFVVGLVGPDLYPLSSIVQRMRKTKQTSLHL
;
A
#
# COMPACT_ATOMS: atom_id res chain seq x y z
N LYS A 1 19.90 -1.81 12.23
CA LYS A 1 19.79 -2.87 11.21
C LYS A 1 19.63 -2.21 9.83
N PRO A 2 20.72 -1.71 9.20
CA PRO A 2 20.67 -1.12 7.87
C PRO A 2 19.99 -2.00 6.81
N GLU A 3 20.05 -3.32 6.98
CA GLU A 3 19.41 -4.33 6.14
C GLU A 3 17.88 -4.28 6.15
N LEU A 4 17.25 -3.58 7.10
CA LEU A 4 15.80 -3.39 7.18
C LEU A 4 15.36 -2.02 6.63
N THR A 5 16.29 -1.23 6.10
CA THR A 5 15.98 0.10 5.54
C THR A 5 15.13 -0.06 4.30
N MET A 6 14.00 0.64 4.25
CA MET A 6 13.12 0.72 3.10
C MET A 6 13.14 2.16 2.58
N LEU A 7 13.37 2.31 1.28
CA LEU A 7 13.38 3.61 0.60
C LEU A 7 12.29 3.63 -0.46
N GLY A 8 11.51 4.70 -0.51
CA GLY A 8 10.51 4.91 -1.55
C GLY A 8 10.07 6.37 -1.60
N ARG A 9 9.30 6.70 -2.62
CA ARG A 9 8.74 8.05 -2.85
C ARG A 9 7.22 8.01 -2.97
N THR A 10 6.58 9.08 -2.54
CA THR A 10 5.16 9.30 -2.84
C THR A 10 4.98 9.56 -4.33
N TYR A 11 3.78 9.31 -4.83
CA TYR A 11 3.50 9.36 -6.26
C TYR A 11 2.03 9.60 -6.56
N ALA A 12 1.77 10.20 -7.70
CA ALA A 12 0.43 10.50 -8.17
C ALA A 12 -0.14 9.35 -9.01
N LEU A 13 -1.46 9.19 -8.93
CA LEU A 13 -2.24 8.29 -9.76
C LEU A 13 -2.88 9.02 -10.95
N GLY A 14 -2.77 10.35 -11.00
CA GLY A 14 -3.18 11.20 -12.11
C GLY A 14 -4.61 11.72 -12.03
N TYR A 15 -5.28 11.52 -10.90
CA TYR A 15 -6.66 11.97 -10.67
C TYR A 15 -6.81 12.81 -9.39
N GLU A 16 -5.72 13.07 -8.67
CA GLU A 16 -5.74 13.86 -7.44
C GLU A 16 -6.02 15.34 -7.73
N ASP A 17 -7.01 15.92 -7.04
CA ASP A 17 -7.36 17.35 -7.18
C ASP A 17 -6.28 18.28 -6.61
N ASP A 18 -5.55 17.83 -5.58
CA ASP A 18 -4.50 18.57 -4.89
C ASP A 18 -3.27 17.67 -4.69
N LEU A 19 -2.24 17.92 -5.49
CA LEU A 19 -0.99 17.14 -5.48
C LEU A 19 -0.16 17.38 -4.22
N GLU A 20 -0.11 18.59 -3.69
CA GLU A 20 0.67 18.90 -2.50
C GLU A 20 0.10 18.12 -1.30
N ARG A 21 -1.23 18.21 -1.13
CA ARG A 21 -1.90 17.44 -0.08
C ARG A 21 -1.77 15.94 -0.28
N ALA A 22 -1.93 15.45 -1.51
CA ALA A 22 -1.88 14.01 -1.79
C ALA A 22 -0.48 13.41 -1.58
N LEU A 23 0.56 14.13 -2.01
CA LEU A 23 1.94 13.61 -2.06
C LEU A 23 2.77 13.97 -0.83
N LEU A 24 2.48 15.08 -0.15
CA LEU A 24 3.31 15.58 0.95
C LEU A 24 2.55 15.53 2.28
N ASP A 25 1.40 16.20 2.38
CA ASP A 25 0.74 16.40 3.68
C ASP A 25 0.07 15.14 4.19
N ARG A 26 -0.80 14.53 3.38
CA ARG A 26 -1.63 13.39 3.82
C ARG A 26 -0.81 12.18 4.27
N PRO A 27 0.29 11.77 3.60
CA PRO A 27 1.13 10.68 4.10
C PRO A 27 1.76 11.03 5.46
N ARG A 28 2.23 12.27 5.66
CA ARG A 28 2.82 12.72 6.93
C ARG A 28 1.77 12.77 8.04
N GLU A 29 0.60 13.32 7.77
CA GLU A 29 -0.55 13.34 8.70
C GLU A 29 -0.87 11.93 9.20
N LYS A 30 -0.92 10.93 8.29
CA LYS A 30 -1.20 9.54 8.63
C LYS A 30 -0.10 8.91 9.49
N VAL A 31 1.17 9.04 9.10
CA VAL A 31 2.32 8.43 9.84
C VAL A 31 2.47 9.06 11.22
N CYS A 32 2.27 10.37 11.32
CA CYS A 32 2.50 11.12 12.55
C CYS A 32 1.25 11.23 13.44
N ASN A 33 0.15 10.55 13.09
CA ASN A 33 -1.07 10.59 13.89
C ASN A 33 -0.88 9.85 15.22
N PRO A 34 -0.94 10.53 16.38
CA PRO A 34 -0.76 9.86 17.68
C PRO A 34 -1.87 8.83 18.00
N ALA A 35 -3.03 8.91 17.33
CA ALA A 35 -4.10 7.92 17.46
C ALA A 35 -3.85 6.63 16.65
N MET A 36 -2.80 6.57 15.84
CA MET A 36 -2.44 5.40 15.03
C MET A 36 -1.02 4.90 15.38
N PRO A 37 -0.79 4.42 16.62
CA PRO A 37 0.54 4.08 17.10
C PRO A 37 1.11 2.79 16.49
N TRP A 38 0.28 1.94 15.89
CA TRP A 38 0.74 0.69 15.30
C TRP A 38 1.02 0.83 13.81
N ALA A 39 2.12 0.25 13.37
CA ALA A 39 2.50 0.21 11.97
C ALA A 39 3.09 -1.15 11.56
N ILE A 40 2.77 -1.60 10.34
CA ILE A 40 3.44 -2.72 9.68
C ILE A 40 4.02 -2.18 8.37
N TRP A 41 5.31 -2.36 8.15
CA TRP A 41 6.01 -1.93 6.93
C TRP A 41 6.64 -3.12 6.23
N TYR A 42 6.45 -3.23 4.92
CA TYR A 42 7.05 -4.30 4.12
C TYR A 42 7.30 -3.86 2.67
N PRO A 43 8.38 -4.35 2.06
CA PRO A 43 8.58 -4.21 0.62
C PRO A 43 7.62 -5.13 -0.13
N LEU A 44 7.21 -4.72 -1.32
CA LEU A 44 6.31 -5.48 -2.17
C LEU A 44 6.75 -5.36 -3.63
N ARG A 45 6.87 -6.51 -4.28
CA ARG A 45 7.08 -6.64 -5.72
C ARG A 45 5.89 -7.35 -6.34
N ARG A 46 5.47 -6.90 -7.51
CA ARG A 46 4.48 -7.59 -8.34
C ARG A 46 5.17 -8.63 -9.21
N ALA A 47 4.46 -9.72 -9.47
CA ALA A 47 4.86 -10.65 -10.51
C ALA A 47 4.69 -10.00 -11.89
N GLY A 48 5.64 -10.21 -12.80
CA GLY A 48 5.56 -9.69 -14.17
C GLY A 48 4.35 -10.17 -14.96
N SER A 49 3.69 -11.26 -14.52
CA SER A 49 2.42 -11.74 -15.08
C SER A 49 1.30 -10.70 -14.98
N PHE A 50 1.34 -9.81 -13.98
CA PHE A 50 0.36 -8.74 -13.84
C PHE A 50 0.46 -7.72 -14.97
N GLU A 51 1.69 -7.36 -15.35
CA GLU A 51 1.96 -6.36 -16.39
C GLU A 51 1.62 -6.87 -17.81
N GLN A 52 1.42 -8.19 -17.96
CA GLN A 52 0.98 -8.80 -19.22
C GLN A 52 -0.55 -8.81 -19.39
N LEU A 53 -1.30 -8.51 -18.33
CA LEU A 53 -2.76 -8.43 -18.39
C LEU A 53 -3.22 -7.18 -19.15
N SER A 54 -4.42 -7.25 -19.72
CA SER A 54 -5.05 -6.05 -20.26
C SER A 54 -5.32 -5.02 -19.15
N ALA A 55 -5.37 -3.73 -19.51
CA ALA A 55 -5.68 -2.66 -18.56
C ALA A 55 -7.03 -2.87 -17.83
N GLN A 56 -8.00 -3.51 -18.50
CA GLN A 56 -9.30 -3.83 -17.91
C GLN A 56 -9.21 -4.93 -16.84
N GLU A 57 -8.41 -5.97 -17.09
CA GLU A 57 -8.16 -7.03 -16.12
C GLU A 57 -7.39 -6.50 -14.91
N GLN A 58 -6.32 -5.73 -15.14
CA GLN A 58 -5.58 -5.06 -14.07
C GLN A 58 -6.52 -4.21 -13.20
N ARG A 59 -7.37 -3.38 -13.81
CA ARG A 59 -8.33 -2.54 -13.08
C ARG A 59 -9.27 -3.36 -12.23
N THR A 60 -9.83 -4.44 -12.78
CA THR A 60 -10.75 -5.33 -12.04
C THR A 60 -10.08 -5.94 -10.81
N ILE A 61 -8.86 -6.44 -10.97
CA ILE A 61 -8.07 -7.05 -9.90
C ILE A 61 -7.71 -6.00 -8.83
N LEU A 62 -7.27 -4.81 -9.23
CA LEU A 62 -6.93 -3.73 -8.32
C LEU A 62 -8.16 -3.22 -7.54
N MET A 63 -9.34 -3.19 -8.16
CA MET A 63 -10.58 -2.79 -7.50
C MET A 63 -11.02 -3.78 -6.42
N GLU A 64 -10.91 -5.09 -6.67
CA GLU A 64 -11.17 -6.14 -5.67
C GLU A 64 -10.31 -5.90 -4.41
N HIS A 65 -9.00 -5.72 -4.61
CA HIS A 65 -8.04 -5.54 -3.53
C HIS A 65 -8.22 -4.19 -2.81
N GLY A 66 -8.39 -3.11 -3.57
CA GLY A 66 -8.62 -1.76 -3.05
C GLY A 66 -9.91 -1.66 -2.22
N GLY A 67 -10.93 -2.44 -2.56
CA GLY A 67 -12.18 -2.51 -1.80
C GLY A 67 -11.98 -2.92 -0.33
N ILE A 68 -11.06 -3.85 -0.07
CA ILE A 68 -10.72 -4.28 1.30
C ILE A 68 -10.09 -3.11 2.07
N GLY A 69 -9.06 -2.47 1.51
CA GLY A 69 -8.39 -1.33 2.16
C GLY A 69 -9.35 -0.19 2.46
N MET A 70 -10.25 0.13 1.51
CA MET A 70 -11.27 1.16 1.68
C MET A 70 -12.25 0.84 2.82
N ALA A 71 -12.68 -0.42 2.95
CA ALA A 71 -13.59 -0.83 4.01
C ALA A 71 -12.95 -0.68 5.41
N TYR A 72 -11.70 -1.11 5.58
CA TYR A 72 -10.97 -0.95 6.85
C TYR A 72 -10.70 0.52 7.18
N GLY A 73 -10.32 1.32 6.18
CA GLY A 73 -10.08 2.75 6.34
C GLY A 73 -11.34 3.50 6.78
N ARG A 74 -12.48 3.21 6.15
CA ARG A 74 -13.78 3.81 6.53
C ARG A 74 -14.21 3.44 7.94
N ALA A 75 -13.90 2.23 8.38
CA ALA A 75 -14.21 1.76 9.74
C ALA A 75 -13.20 2.24 10.80
N GLY A 76 -12.15 2.97 10.41
CA GLY A 76 -11.12 3.46 11.34
C GLY A 76 -10.13 2.39 11.82
N TYR A 77 -10.16 1.19 11.23
CA TYR A 77 -9.33 0.06 11.68
C TYR A 77 -7.91 0.07 11.12
N GLY A 78 -7.67 0.82 10.04
CA GLY A 78 -6.34 1.00 9.48
C GLY A 78 -6.36 1.65 8.12
N THR A 79 -5.30 2.35 7.77
CA THR A 79 -5.10 2.96 6.45
C THR A 79 -3.71 2.62 5.93
N ASP A 80 -3.57 2.64 4.61
CA ASP A 80 -2.30 2.38 3.96
C ASP A 80 -1.52 3.67 3.67
N ILE A 81 -0.22 3.47 3.53
CA ILE A 81 0.74 4.37 2.88
C ILE A 81 1.47 3.51 1.86
N ARG A 82 1.52 3.96 0.62
CA ARG A 82 2.20 3.25 -0.46
C ARG A 82 3.20 4.19 -1.10
N LEU A 83 4.47 3.80 -1.06
CA LEU A 83 5.57 4.49 -1.70
C LEU A 83 6.05 3.64 -2.87
N MET A 84 6.38 4.25 -4.01
CA MET A 84 7.05 3.54 -5.11
C MET A 84 8.56 3.48 -4.88
N CYS A 85 9.17 2.35 -5.19
CA CYS A 85 10.60 2.13 -5.03
C CYS A 85 11.27 1.34 -6.17
N HIS A 86 10.58 1.10 -7.29
CA HIS A 86 11.21 0.56 -8.49
C HIS A 86 12.44 1.39 -8.89
N GLY A 87 13.56 0.71 -9.17
CA GLY A 87 14.85 1.36 -9.45
C GLY A 87 15.53 2.07 -8.26
N LEU A 88 14.95 2.04 -7.06
CA LEU A 88 15.54 2.63 -5.83
C LEU A 88 15.89 1.55 -4.79
N ASP A 89 15.05 0.52 -4.69
CA ASP A 89 15.23 -0.56 -3.71
C ASP A 89 16.32 -1.54 -4.15
N LYS A 90 17.11 -2.06 -3.19
CA LYS A 90 18.19 -3.02 -3.46
C LYS A 90 17.70 -4.28 -4.18
N ASN A 91 16.50 -4.73 -3.84
CA ASN A 91 15.91 -5.92 -4.43
C ASN A 91 14.95 -5.55 -5.56
N ASP A 92 14.93 -4.30 -6.04
CA ASP A 92 14.06 -3.77 -7.09
C ASP A 92 12.57 -4.13 -6.86
N ASN A 93 12.14 -3.92 -5.62
CA ASN A 93 10.72 -3.96 -5.28
C ASN A 93 9.98 -2.79 -5.94
N ASP A 94 8.71 -2.98 -6.23
CA ASP A 94 7.88 -1.93 -6.83
C ASP A 94 7.42 -0.91 -5.78
N PHE A 95 7.13 -1.39 -4.58
CA PHE A 95 6.55 -0.60 -3.50
C PHE A 95 7.18 -0.85 -2.13
N VAL A 96 7.14 0.18 -1.29
CA VAL A 96 7.17 0.06 0.17
C VAL A 96 5.74 0.32 0.66
N VAL A 97 5.14 -0.65 1.33
CA VAL A 97 3.78 -0.55 1.85
C VAL A 97 3.82 -0.44 3.37
N GLY A 98 3.14 0.57 3.89
CA GLY A 98 2.85 0.76 5.30
C GLY A 98 1.36 0.58 5.56
N LEU A 99 1.01 -0.14 6.60
CA LEU A 99 -0.34 -0.13 7.20
C LEU A 99 -0.23 0.50 8.57
N VAL A 100 -1.03 1.54 8.84
CA VAL A 100 -1.05 2.25 10.12
C VAL A 100 -2.45 2.24 10.73
N GLY A 101 -2.55 2.15 12.05
CA GLY A 101 -3.84 2.09 12.72
C GLY A 101 -3.78 2.09 14.25
N PRO A 102 -4.95 2.12 14.91
CA PRO A 102 -5.06 2.18 16.36
C PRO A 102 -4.64 0.88 17.07
N ASP A 103 -4.74 -0.26 16.38
CA ASP A 103 -4.48 -1.59 16.93
C ASP A 103 -3.72 -2.48 15.92
N LEU A 104 -2.88 -3.39 16.40
CA LEU A 104 -2.12 -4.31 15.55
C LEU A 104 -2.98 -5.40 14.89
N TYR A 105 -4.01 -5.89 15.60
CA TYR A 105 -4.83 -7.01 15.13
C TYR A 105 -5.58 -6.70 13.82
N PRO A 106 -6.27 -5.55 13.67
CA PRO A 106 -6.91 -5.20 12.42
C PRO A 106 -5.93 -5.05 11.25
N LEU A 107 -4.73 -4.51 11.48
CA LEU A 107 -3.70 -4.41 10.43
C LEU A 107 -3.27 -5.80 9.93
N SER A 108 -3.11 -6.76 10.84
CA SER A 108 -2.84 -8.16 10.47
C SER A 108 -4.00 -8.78 9.70
N SER A 109 -5.24 -8.46 10.09
CA SER A 109 -6.45 -8.92 9.41
C SER A 109 -6.55 -8.40 7.97
N ILE A 110 -6.16 -7.14 7.73
CA ILE A 110 -6.07 -6.55 6.37
C ILE A 110 -5.17 -7.41 5.49
N VAL A 111 -3.94 -7.69 5.94
CA VAL A 111 -2.96 -8.48 5.17
C VAL A 111 -3.51 -9.89 4.90
N GLN A 112 -4.08 -10.56 5.91
CA GLN A 112 -4.65 -11.90 5.75
C GLN A 112 -5.81 -11.94 4.74
N ARG A 113 -6.66 -10.91 4.72
CA ARG A 113 -7.75 -10.81 3.73
C ARG A 113 -7.21 -10.49 2.35
N MET A 114 -6.29 -9.53 2.24
CA MET A 114 -5.67 -9.15 0.97
C MET A 114 -4.94 -10.32 0.31
N ARG A 115 -4.35 -11.24 1.10
CA ARG A 115 -3.72 -12.48 0.59
C ARG A 115 -4.67 -13.40 -0.18
N LYS A 116 -5.98 -13.27 0.01
CA LYS A 116 -7.00 -14.08 -0.69
C LYS A 116 -7.46 -13.46 -2.02
N THR A 117 -7.13 -12.19 -2.27
CA THR A 117 -7.49 -11.49 -3.53
C THR A 117 -6.69 -12.04 -4.70
N LYS A 118 -7.20 -11.89 -5.93
CA LYS A 118 -6.43 -12.27 -7.14
C LYS A 118 -5.10 -11.52 -7.24
N GLN A 119 -5.08 -10.24 -6.86
CA GLN A 119 -3.86 -9.43 -6.88
C GLN A 119 -2.75 -10.09 -6.07
N THR A 120 -3.04 -10.50 -4.83
CA THR A 120 -2.00 -11.05 -3.96
C THR A 120 -1.72 -12.51 -4.19
N SER A 121 -2.75 -13.31 -4.51
CA SER A 121 -2.58 -14.76 -4.64
C SER A 121 -1.96 -15.20 -5.96
N LEU A 122 -2.05 -14.35 -7.01
CA LEU A 122 -1.57 -14.69 -8.36
C LEU A 122 -0.48 -13.74 -8.88
N HIS A 123 -0.36 -12.54 -8.32
CA HIS A 123 0.40 -11.45 -8.94
C HIS A 123 1.38 -10.72 -8.00
N LEU A 124 1.70 -11.29 -6.84
CA LEU A 124 2.75 -10.83 -5.91
C LEU A 124 3.79 -11.92 -5.68
#